data_AF-A0A2E1S671-F1
#
_entry.id   AF-A0A2E1S671-F1
#
_cell.length_a   1.000
_cell.length_b   1.000
_cell.length_c   1.000
_cell.angle_alpha   90.00
_cell.angle_beta   90.00
_cell.angle_gamma   90.00
#
_symmetry.space_group_name_H-M   'P 1'
#
loop_
_entity.id
_entity.type
_entity.pdbx_description
1 polymer ?
#
loop_
_entity_poly.entity_id
_entity_poly.type
_entity_poly.pdbx_seq_one_letter_code
_entity_poly.pdbx_strand_id
1 'polypeptide(L)'
;QSNFVQTVEVLVLYEPPAELLTMLHLNSQRTWRIKAEGPDHFGLGPGLGDDPFAWYSASPNEKSYTGMYDDRYIFSEDGTYTHITNGTVFGFEEYFNNDIGASGEVANDLGEIDHYPLDDYSGNWTLSAPAGQETLNLTGISFIGMYVGGNHQYKIMSRTDNEMVLQTTEGDEAYDWHVRLIAVD
;
A
#
# COMPACT_ATOMS: atom_id res chain seq x y z
N GLN A 1 -31.16 -0.81 44.89
CA GLN A 1 -29.96 -0.86 44.03
C GLN A 1 -30.14 -2.01 43.05
N SER A 2 -30.02 -1.73 41.77
CA SER A 2 -29.46 -2.69 40.81
C SER A 2 -29.12 -1.90 39.54
N ASN A 3 -27.83 -1.60 39.40
CA ASN A 3 -27.27 -1.12 38.15
C ASN A 3 -27.41 -2.25 37.13
N PHE A 4 -28.12 -1.99 36.04
CA PHE A 4 -28.01 -2.81 34.84
C PHE A 4 -26.94 -2.16 33.97
N VAL A 5 -25.70 -2.64 34.08
CA VAL A 5 -24.68 -2.38 33.07
C VAL A 5 -24.77 -3.56 32.10
N GLN A 6 -25.29 -3.31 30.91
CA GLN A 6 -25.07 -4.21 29.78
C GLN A 6 -24.17 -3.50 28.80
N THR A 7 -22.89 -3.81 28.85
CA THR A 7 -21.93 -3.43 27.82
C THR A 7 -21.66 -4.68 27.00
N VAL A 8 -22.24 -4.73 25.80
CA VAL A 8 -21.82 -5.69 24.77
C VAL A 8 -21.81 -4.95 23.44
N GLU A 9 -20.64 -4.43 23.10
CA GLU A 9 -20.27 -4.24 21.71
C GLU A 9 -19.09 -5.17 21.44
N VAL A 10 -19.37 -6.30 20.80
CA VAL A 10 -18.32 -7.13 20.19
C VAL A 10 -18.59 -7.11 18.70
N LEU A 11 -18.04 -6.10 18.04
CA LEU A 11 -17.97 -6.02 16.60
C LEU A 11 -16.65 -6.66 16.17
N VAL A 12 -16.62 -7.99 16.03
CA VAL A 12 -15.48 -8.68 15.41
C VAL A 12 -15.70 -8.67 13.90
N LEU A 13 -15.09 -7.71 13.20
CA LEU A 13 -15.30 -7.55 11.76
C LEU A 13 -14.44 -8.49 10.91
N TYR A 14 -13.31 -8.98 11.42
CA TYR A 14 -12.45 -9.97 10.78
C TYR A 14 -11.34 -10.38 11.77
N GLU A 15 -11.01 -11.67 11.85
CA GLU A 15 -9.84 -12.17 12.55
C GLU A 15 -8.83 -12.63 11.49
N PRO A 16 -7.75 -11.87 11.23
CA PRO A 16 -6.76 -12.24 10.23
C PRO A 16 -6.10 -13.57 10.58
N PRO A 17 -5.85 -14.46 9.60
CA PRO A 17 -5.13 -15.70 9.85
C PRO A 17 -3.74 -15.45 10.47
N ALA A 18 -3.31 -16.32 11.38
CA ALA A 18 -2.03 -16.15 12.10
C ALA A 18 -0.83 -16.13 11.15
N GLU A 19 -0.90 -16.86 10.04
CA GLU A 19 0.13 -16.84 9.00
C GLU A 19 0.15 -15.53 8.19
N LEU A 20 -0.99 -14.83 8.06
CA LEU A 20 -1.04 -13.49 7.46
C LEU A 20 -0.36 -12.48 8.37
N LEU A 21 -0.63 -12.54 9.68
CA LEU A 21 0.02 -11.68 10.68
C LEU A 21 1.53 -11.95 10.77
N THR A 22 1.92 -13.23 10.85
CA THR A 22 3.33 -13.64 10.89
C THR A 22 4.06 -13.18 9.64
N MET A 23 3.46 -13.35 8.46
CA MET A 23 3.99 -12.81 7.21
C MET A 23 4.16 -11.28 7.33
N LEU A 24 3.12 -10.54 7.70
CA LEU A 24 3.11 -9.08 7.62
C LEU A 24 4.12 -8.41 8.56
N HIS A 25 4.26 -8.88 9.81
CA HIS A 25 5.03 -8.19 10.86
C HIS A 25 5.94 -9.09 11.72
N LEU A 26 6.08 -10.39 11.43
CA LEU A 26 6.93 -11.35 12.18
C LEU A 26 6.73 -11.33 13.72
N ASN A 27 5.49 -11.11 14.19
CA ASN A 27 5.16 -10.98 15.62
C ASN A 27 5.92 -9.85 16.36
N SER A 28 6.42 -8.85 15.64
CA SER A 28 6.96 -7.63 16.23
C SER A 28 6.87 -6.49 15.21
N GLN A 29 7.83 -6.40 14.29
CA GLN A 29 7.75 -5.52 13.13
C GLN A 29 8.45 -6.18 11.95
N ARG A 30 8.02 -5.85 10.74
CA ARG A 30 8.70 -6.30 9.53
C ARG A 30 8.75 -5.20 8.49
N THR A 31 9.91 -5.11 7.83
CA THR A 31 10.14 -4.16 6.75
C THR A 31 9.93 -4.82 5.39
N TRP A 32 9.29 -4.10 4.49
CA TRP A 32 9.03 -4.48 3.11
C TRP A 32 9.57 -3.43 2.16
N ARG A 33 9.94 -3.86 0.96
CA ARG A 33 10.33 -2.98 -0.15
C ARG A 33 9.75 -3.51 -1.46
N ILE A 34 9.71 -2.66 -2.49
CA ILE A 34 9.42 -3.11 -3.85
C ILE A 34 10.48 -4.12 -4.30
N LYS A 35 10.04 -5.25 -4.89
CA LYS A 35 10.93 -6.26 -5.49
C LYS A 35 11.38 -5.81 -6.90
N ALA A 36 12.06 -4.67 -6.96
CA ALA A 36 12.45 -4.00 -8.21
C ALA A 36 13.28 -4.89 -9.16
N GLU A 37 14.07 -5.81 -8.61
CA GLU A 37 14.90 -6.75 -9.36
C GLU A 37 14.10 -7.84 -10.10
N GLY A 38 12.83 -8.03 -9.77
CA GLY A 38 11.94 -9.00 -10.40
C GLY A 38 11.09 -8.39 -11.53
N PRO A 39 10.62 -9.22 -12.47
CA PRO A 39 9.54 -8.81 -13.36
C PRO A 39 8.23 -8.64 -12.56
N ASP A 40 7.27 -7.93 -13.14
CA ASP A 40 5.91 -7.82 -12.58
C ASP A 40 5.91 -7.30 -11.13
N HIS A 41 6.76 -6.31 -10.86
CA HIS A 41 6.83 -5.66 -9.55
C HIS A 41 6.01 -4.36 -9.47
N PHE A 42 5.67 -3.79 -10.63
CA PHE A 42 4.81 -2.62 -10.77
C PHE A 42 3.94 -2.83 -12.01
N GLY A 43 2.63 -2.60 -11.89
CA GLY A 43 1.68 -2.96 -12.94
C GLY A 43 0.43 -2.11 -12.98
N LEU A 44 -0.24 -2.18 -14.13
CA LEU A 44 -1.50 -1.50 -14.41
C LEU A 44 -2.51 -2.50 -14.98
N GLY A 45 -3.74 -2.41 -14.50
CA GLY A 45 -4.88 -3.15 -15.00
C GLY A 45 -6.16 -2.32 -15.04
N PRO A 46 -7.26 -2.89 -15.56
CA PRO A 46 -8.57 -2.25 -15.52
C PRO A 46 -9.00 -2.01 -14.08
N GLY A 47 -9.56 -0.82 -13.83
CA GLY A 47 -10.17 -0.50 -12.54
C GLY A 47 -11.25 -1.49 -12.14
N LEU A 48 -11.28 -1.85 -10.85
CA LEU A 48 -12.16 -2.86 -10.27
C LEU A 48 -12.02 -4.25 -10.92
N GLY A 49 -10.84 -4.54 -11.47
CA GLY A 49 -10.50 -5.81 -12.12
C GLY A 49 -9.72 -6.75 -11.19
N ASP A 50 -9.48 -7.97 -11.67
CA ASP A 50 -8.77 -9.02 -10.90
C ASP A 50 -7.45 -9.46 -11.56
N ASP A 51 -7.07 -8.89 -12.72
CA ASP A 51 -5.83 -9.21 -13.42
C ASP A 51 -4.76 -8.12 -13.18
N PRO A 52 -3.74 -8.42 -12.36
CA PRO A 52 -2.83 -7.41 -11.86
C PRO A 52 -1.87 -6.79 -12.88
N PHE A 53 -1.75 -7.38 -14.06
CA PHE A 53 -0.74 -6.96 -15.05
C PHE A 53 -1.30 -6.94 -16.47
N ALA A 54 -2.63 -6.81 -16.61
CA ALA A 54 -3.32 -6.94 -17.88
C ALA A 54 -2.90 -5.91 -18.94
N TRP A 55 -2.56 -4.69 -18.53
CA TRP A 55 -2.26 -3.57 -19.44
C TRP A 55 -0.79 -3.19 -19.46
N TYR A 56 -0.13 -3.29 -18.30
CA TYR A 56 1.30 -3.04 -18.21
C TYR A 56 1.92 -3.83 -17.05
N SER A 57 3.16 -4.23 -17.28
CA SER A 57 4.04 -4.81 -16.26
C SER A 57 5.46 -4.29 -16.46
N ALA A 58 6.05 -3.78 -15.39
CA ALA A 58 7.41 -3.28 -15.39
C ALA A 58 8.44 -4.42 -15.51
N SER A 59 9.39 -4.23 -16.43
CA SER A 59 10.62 -5.02 -16.50
C SER A 59 11.48 -4.78 -15.24
N PRO A 60 12.41 -5.69 -14.91
CA PRO A 60 13.33 -5.48 -13.78
C PRO A 60 13.99 -4.10 -13.81
N ASN A 61 13.89 -3.37 -12.70
CA ASN A 61 14.42 -2.03 -12.45
C ASN A 61 13.91 -0.92 -13.38
N GLU A 62 12.82 -1.12 -14.11
CA GLU A 62 12.31 -0.14 -15.09
C GLU A 62 11.94 1.20 -14.45
N LYS A 63 11.47 1.22 -13.19
CA LYS A 63 11.13 2.42 -12.43
C LYS A 63 12.26 2.91 -11.51
N SER A 64 13.51 2.59 -11.82
CA SER A 64 14.68 3.00 -11.00
C SER A 64 14.96 4.50 -10.97
N TYR A 65 14.24 5.27 -11.79
CA TYR A 65 14.31 6.72 -11.87
C TYR A 65 13.25 7.41 -10.99
N THR A 66 12.47 6.68 -10.19
CA THR A 66 11.46 7.28 -9.29
C THR A 66 11.86 7.07 -7.82
N GLY A 67 11.25 7.83 -6.91
CA GLY A 67 11.43 7.69 -5.45
C GLY A 67 10.84 6.40 -4.85
N MET A 68 10.33 5.46 -5.66
CA MET A 68 9.56 4.32 -5.15
C MET A 68 10.43 3.15 -4.65
N TYR A 69 11.65 2.96 -5.19
CA TYR A 69 12.40 1.72 -4.95
C TYR A 69 13.25 1.73 -3.67
N ASP A 70 13.64 2.90 -3.19
CA ASP A 70 14.36 3.06 -1.92
C ASP A 70 13.41 3.17 -0.72
N ASP A 71 12.12 3.40 -0.94
CA ASP A 71 11.07 3.36 0.09
C ASP A 71 11.07 2.07 0.92
N ARG A 72 10.74 2.20 2.20
CA ARG A 72 10.52 1.07 3.12
C ARG A 72 9.17 1.19 3.80
N TYR A 73 8.43 0.08 3.77
CA TYR A 73 7.12 -0.05 4.39
C TYR A 73 7.24 -0.97 5.60
N ILE A 74 7.05 -0.43 6.80
CA ILE A 74 7.22 -1.16 8.05
C ILE A 74 5.85 -1.37 8.68
N PHE A 75 5.50 -2.64 8.89
CA PHE A 75 4.30 -3.02 9.62
C PHE A 75 4.70 -3.51 11.01
N SER A 76 4.19 -2.84 12.04
CA SER A 76 4.35 -3.22 13.44
C SER A 76 3.11 -3.95 13.95
N GLU A 77 3.29 -4.94 14.82
CA GLU A 77 2.24 -5.77 15.44
C GLU A 77 1.16 -4.94 16.14
N ASP A 78 1.51 -3.76 16.66
CA ASP A 78 0.60 -2.84 17.35
C ASP A 78 -0.33 -2.06 16.39
N GLY A 79 -0.25 -2.31 15.09
CA GLY A 79 -1.05 -1.64 14.07
C GLY A 79 -0.42 -0.34 13.55
N THR A 80 0.81 -0.01 13.95
CA THR A 80 1.55 1.11 13.36
C THR A 80 2.12 0.72 11.99
N TYR A 81 1.91 1.62 11.03
CA TYR A 81 2.54 1.59 9.71
C TYR A 81 3.55 2.73 9.65
N THR A 82 4.79 2.45 9.22
CA THR A 82 5.80 3.49 8.97
C THR A 82 6.26 3.42 7.52
N HIS A 83 6.29 4.58 6.88
CA HIS A 83 6.81 4.75 5.53
C HIS A 83 8.11 5.55 5.63
N ILE A 84 9.24 4.89 5.37
CA ILE A 84 10.53 5.55 5.18
C ILE A 84 10.62 5.91 3.70
N THR A 85 10.51 7.19 3.38
CA THR A 85 10.46 7.72 2.00
C THR A 85 11.84 8.05 1.45
N ASN A 86 12.84 8.13 2.34
CA ASN A 86 14.16 8.67 2.00
C ASN A 86 14.10 10.08 1.36
N GLY A 87 13.04 10.84 1.67
CA GLY A 87 12.83 12.21 1.23
C GLY A 87 11.99 12.39 -0.03
N THR A 88 11.70 11.34 -0.81
CA THR A 88 10.87 11.46 -2.02
C THR A 88 10.01 10.24 -2.29
N VAL A 89 8.85 10.42 -2.93
CA VAL A 89 7.95 9.33 -3.31
C VAL A 89 7.45 9.49 -4.75
N PHE A 90 6.82 8.45 -5.31
CA PHE A 90 6.26 8.44 -6.67
C PHE A 90 4.73 8.50 -6.65
N GLY A 91 4.09 9.21 -7.58
CA GLY A 91 2.63 9.29 -7.65
C GLY A 91 2.09 10.36 -8.59
N PHE A 92 0.77 10.49 -8.69
CA PHE A 92 0.14 11.52 -9.52
C PHE A 92 0.11 12.89 -8.83
N GLU A 93 0.43 13.94 -9.59
CA GLU A 93 0.40 15.34 -9.12
C GLU A 93 -0.98 15.71 -8.57
N GLU A 94 -2.06 15.31 -9.25
CA GLU A 94 -3.43 15.64 -8.84
C GLU A 94 -3.73 15.16 -7.42
N TYR A 95 -3.47 13.89 -7.13
CA TYR A 95 -3.75 13.33 -5.81
C TYR A 95 -2.80 13.90 -4.75
N PHE A 96 -1.52 14.08 -5.06
CA PHE A 96 -0.60 14.73 -4.13
C PHE A 96 -1.06 16.14 -3.75
N ASN A 97 -1.43 16.96 -4.73
CA ASN A 97 -1.88 18.33 -4.50
C ASN A 97 -3.16 18.39 -3.65
N ASN A 98 -4.07 17.44 -3.85
CA ASN A 98 -5.34 17.39 -3.15
C ASN A 98 -5.21 16.90 -1.69
N ASP A 99 -4.39 15.89 -1.45
CA ASP A 99 -4.38 15.17 -0.17
C ASP A 99 -3.21 15.55 0.75
N ILE A 100 -2.06 15.93 0.17
CA ILE A 100 -0.83 16.24 0.90
C ILE A 100 -0.49 17.73 0.77
N GLY A 101 -0.51 18.25 -0.46
CA GLY A 101 -0.24 19.64 -0.80
C GLY A 101 0.66 19.77 -2.03
N ALA A 102 0.76 20.98 -2.56
CA ALA A 102 1.62 21.23 -3.72
C ALA A 102 3.10 21.29 -3.29
N SER A 103 3.95 20.51 -3.97
CA SER A 103 5.41 20.52 -3.80
C SER A 103 6.12 21.56 -4.68
N GLY A 104 5.51 21.93 -5.80
CA GLY A 104 6.14 22.74 -6.85
C GLY A 104 6.99 21.94 -7.84
N GLU A 105 7.06 20.61 -7.69
CA GLU A 105 7.59 19.72 -8.72
C GLU A 105 6.69 19.71 -9.95
N VAL A 106 7.28 19.42 -11.12
CA VAL A 106 6.55 19.39 -12.39
C VAL A 106 6.26 17.95 -12.76
N ALA A 107 4.98 17.65 -13.00
CA ALA A 107 4.54 16.35 -13.49
C ALA A 107 5.15 16.03 -14.87
N ASN A 108 5.41 14.74 -15.11
CA ASN A 108 5.79 14.23 -16.42
C ASN A 108 4.59 14.22 -17.39
N ASP A 109 4.78 13.74 -18.63
CA ASP A 109 3.72 13.70 -19.67
C ASP A 109 2.54 12.78 -19.31
N LEU A 110 2.66 11.96 -18.26
CA LEU A 110 1.62 11.10 -17.71
C LEU A 110 0.91 11.71 -16.49
N GLY A 111 1.29 12.91 -16.05
CA GLY A 111 0.75 13.54 -14.84
C GLY A 111 1.39 13.03 -13.54
N GLU A 112 2.49 12.28 -13.63
CA GLU A 112 3.16 11.69 -12.47
C GLU A 112 4.33 12.57 -12.02
N ILE A 113 4.56 12.65 -10.71
CA ILE A 113 5.75 13.24 -10.11
C ILE A 113 6.68 12.10 -9.72
N ASP A 114 7.81 11.98 -10.42
CA ASP A 114 8.79 10.90 -10.20
C ASP A 114 9.43 10.96 -8.80
N HIS A 115 9.56 12.17 -8.24
CA HIS A 115 10.20 12.43 -6.95
C HIS A 115 9.47 13.53 -6.15
N TYR A 116 8.27 13.26 -5.68
CA TYR A 116 7.52 14.18 -4.83
C TYR A 116 8.17 14.25 -3.44
N PRO A 117 8.62 15.42 -2.94
CA PRO A 117 9.24 15.54 -1.63
C PRO A 117 8.26 15.17 -0.51
N LEU A 118 8.62 14.18 0.30
CA LEU A 118 7.82 13.75 1.43
C LEU A 118 8.75 13.25 2.54
N ASP A 119 8.58 13.76 3.75
CA ASP A 119 9.32 13.26 4.92
C ASP A 119 8.80 11.89 5.34
N ASP A 120 9.64 11.11 6.03
CA ASP A 120 9.21 9.87 6.68
C ASP A 120 8.01 10.13 7.60
N TYR A 121 7.04 9.23 7.57
CA TYR A 121 5.83 9.38 8.37
C TYR A 121 5.34 8.05 8.92
N SER A 122 4.39 8.13 9.84
CA SER A 122 3.68 6.96 10.36
C SER A 122 2.18 7.16 10.31
N GLY A 123 1.48 6.06 10.06
CA GLY A 123 0.04 5.94 10.10
C GLY A 123 -0.36 4.63 10.77
N ASN A 124 -1.53 4.13 10.45
CA ASN A 124 -2.01 2.85 10.94
C ASN A 124 -2.36 1.91 9.80
N TRP A 125 -2.25 0.61 10.08
CA TRP A 125 -2.76 -0.43 9.20
C TRP A 125 -3.80 -1.29 9.93
N THR A 126 -4.75 -1.81 9.17
CA THR A 126 -5.67 -2.87 9.62
C THR A 126 -5.90 -3.86 8.49
N LEU A 127 -6.36 -5.07 8.84
CA LEU A 127 -6.72 -6.09 7.87
C LEU A 127 -8.23 -6.31 7.88
N SER A 128 -8.79 -6.54 6.69
CA SER A 128 -10.19 -6.90 6.47
C SER A 128 -10.28 -8.00 5.39
N ALA A 129 -11.47 -8.58 5.21
CA ALA A 129 -11.71 -9.54 4.13
C ALA A 129 -13.08 -9.36 3.45
N PRO A 130 -13.35 -8.21 2.81
CA PRO A 130 -14.61 -8.00 2.09
C PRO A 130 -14.82 -9.09 1.03
N ALA A 131 -15.97 -9.76 1.08
CA ALA A 131 -16.29 -10.91 0.22
C ALA A 131 -15.23 -12.06 0.26
N GLY A 132 -14.45 -12.14 1.34
CA GLY A 132 -13.38 -13.14 1.50
C GLY A 132 -12.04 -12.78 0.87
N GLN A 133 -11.90 -11.59 0.25
CA GLN A 133 -10.64 -11.10 -0.29
C GLN A 133 -9.83 -10.42 0.81
N GLU A 134 -8.68 -10.96 1.20
CA GLU A 134 -7.78 -10.31 2.15
C GLU A 134 -7.38 -8.91 1.66
N THR A 135 -7.58 -7.90 2.51
CA THR A 135 -7.33 -6.50 2.19
C THR A 135 -6.60 -5.81 3.32
N LEU A 136 -5.48 -5.18 3.00
CA LEU A 136 -4.74 -4.28 3.87
C LEU A 136 -5.31 -2.87 3.72
N ASN A 137 -5.64 -2.23 4.83
CA ASN A 137 -6.21 -0.88 4.86
C ASN A 137 -5.24 0.04 5.58
N LEU A 138 -4.85 1.14 4.94
CA LEU A 138 -3.99 2.15 5.55
C LEU A 138 -4.80 3.41 5.87
N THR A 139 -4.29 4.25 6.78
CA THR A 139 -5.00 5.47 7.23
C THR A 139 -4.28 6.75 6.83
N GLY A 140 -5.05 7.84 6.75
CA GLY A 140 -4.53 9.17 6.43
C GLY A 140 -3.93 9.19 5.03
N ILE A 141 -2.71 9.70 4.90
CA ILE A 141 -1.98 9.76 3.63
C ILE A 141 -1.16 8.50 3.34
N SER A 142 -1.33 7.42 4.11
CA SER A 142 -0.47 6.23 4.01
C SER A 142 -0.71 5.47 2.71
N PHE A 143 0.38 5.05 2.05
CA PHE A 143 0.32 4.35 0.77
C PHE A 143 1.55 3.47 0.53
N ILE A 144 1.44 2.54 -0.42
CA ILE A 144 2.51 1.64 -0.84
C ILE A 144 2.71 1.78 -2.35
N GLY A 145 3.96 1.95 -2.79
CA GLY A 145 4.30 2.10 -4.19
C GLY A 145 3.98 3.49 -4.71
N MET A 146 3.18 3.56 -5.78
CA MET A 146 2.74 4.82 -6.37
C MET A 146 1.57 5.41 -5.58
N TYR A 147 1.61 6.72 -5.30
CA TYR A 147 0.47 7.44 -4.75
C TYR A 147 -0.58 7.72 -5.84
N VAL A 148 -1.73 7.06 -5.70
CA VAL A 148 -2.83 7.10 -6.68
C VAL A 148 -4.15 7.61 -6.06
N GLY A 149 -4.04 8.27 -4.90
CA GLY A 149 -5.18 8.69 -4.10
C GLY A 149 -6.05 7.50 -3.69
N GLY A 150 -7.37 7.65 -3.86
CA GLY A 150 -8.33 6.58 -3.64
C GLY A 150 -8.64 6.33 -2.16
N ASN A 151 -8.85 5.07 -1.82
CA ASN A 151 -9.38 4.67 -0.52
C ASN A 151 -8.32 4.06 0.43
N HIS A 152 -7.05 4.04 0.01
CA HIS A 152 -5.93 3.46 0.75
C HIS A 152 -6.14 1.97 1.12
N GLN A 153 -6.92 1.24 0.31
CA GLN A 153 -7.13 -0.20 0.43
C GLN A 153 -6.30 -0.97 -0.59
N TYR A 154 -5.63 -2.00 -0.11
CA TYR A 154 -4.73 -2.85 -0.87
C TYR A 154 -5.20 -4.29 -0.79
N LYS A 155 -5.84 -4.81 -1.86
CA LYS A 155 -6.17 -6.24 -1.93
C LYS A 155 -4.88 -7.04 -2.00
N ILE A 156 -4.76 -8.08 -1.17
CA ILE A 156 -3.65 -9.02 -1.21
C ILE A 156 -3.96 -10.07 -2.27
N MET A 157 -3.44 -9.87 -3.48
CA MET A 157 -3.70 -10.73 -4.65
C MET A 157 -3.00 -12.07 -4.55
N SER A 158 -1.80 -12.08 -3.95
CA SER A 158 -1.06 -13.29 -3.63
C SER A 158 -0.04 -13.00 -2.53
N ARG A 159 0.32 -14.01 -1.74
CA ARG A 159 1.37 -13.91 -0.73
C ARG A 159 2.07 -15.24 -0.47
N THR A 160 3.32 -15.14 -0.07
CA THR A 160 4.15 -16.19 0.55
C THR A 160 4.66 -15.66 1.89
N ASP A 161 5.52 -16.40 2.57
CA ASP A 161 6.15 -15.90 3.81
C ASP A 161 6.94 -14.61 3.59
N ASN A 162 7.51 -14.36 2.40
CA ASN A 162 8.47 -13.27 2.17
C ASN A 162 8.10 -12.35 0.99
N GLU A 163 7.02 -12.63 0.27
CA GLU A 163 6.57 -11.82 -0.88
C GLU A 163 5.06 -11.65 -0.86
N MET A 164 4.58 -10.49 -1.29
CA MET A 164 3.15 -10.25 -1.53
C MET A 164 2.94 -9.38 -2.76
N VAL A 165 1.82 -9.60 -3.43
CA VAL A 165 1.32 -8.73 -4.51
C VAL A 165 0.09 -8.00 -4.00
N LEU A 166 0.12 -6.68 -4.08
CA LEU A 166 -0.97 -5.81 -3.67
C LEU A 166 -1.60 -5.15 -4.89
N GLN A 167 -2.92 -4.98 -4.86
CA GLN A 167 -3.69 -4.17 -5.81
C GLN A 167 -4.33 -2.99 -5.05
N THR A 168 -4.22 -1.78 -5.58
CA THR A 168 -4.99 -0.61 -5.13
C THR A 168 -5.74 0.00 -6.31
N THR A 169 -6.96 0.44 -6.09
CA THR A 169 -7.76 1.15 -7.09
C THR A 169 -7.46 2.65 -7.02
N GLU A 170 -7.22 3.26 -8.17
CA GLU A 170 -7.01 4.70 -8.32
C GLU A 170 -8.26 5.50 -7.88
N GLY A 171 -8.07 6.76 -7.48
CA GLY A 171 -9.15 7.62 -6.99
C GLY A 171 -10.33 7.84 -7.93
N ASP A 172 -10.12 7.74 -9.25
CA ASP A 172 -11.18 7.83 -10.26
C ASP A 172 -11.83 6.48 -10.62
N GLU A 173 -11.36 5.39 -9.98
CA GLU A 173 -11.77 4.00 -10.21
C GLU A 173 -11.56 3.48 -11.65
N ALA A 174 -10.85 4.21 -12.51
CA ALA A 174 -10.62 3.80 -13.89
C ALA A 174 -9.49 2.76 -14.01
N TYR A 175 -8.55 2.77 -13.06
CA TYR A 175 -7.33 1.98 -13.08
C TYR A 175 -7.07 1.25 -11.76
N ASP A 176 -6.54 0.04 -11.86
CA ASP A 176 -5.99 -0.69 -10.73
C ASP A 176 -4.47 -0.78 -10.86
N TRP A 177 -3.77 -0.37 -9.81
CA TRP A 177 -2.31 -0.35 -9.72
C TRP A 177 -1.81 -1.48 -8.84
N HIS A 178 -0.69 -2.08 -9.25
CA HIS A 178 -0.19 -3.30 -8.64
C HIS A 178 1.27 -3.16 -8.25
N VAL A 179 1.62 -3.69 -7.08
CA VAL A 179 3.00 -3.75 -6.61
C VAL A 179 3.33 -5.13 -6.05
N ARG A 180 4.57 -5.58 -6.32
CA ARG A 180 5.16 -6.74 -5.65
C ARG A 180 6.13 -6.26 -4.59
N LEU A 181 5.88 -6.68 -3.36
CA LEU A 181 6.76 -6.45 -2.24
C LEU A 181 7.53 -7.71 -1.90
N ILE A 182 8.75 -7.51 -1.42
CA ILE A 182 9.60 -8.51 -0.79
C ILE A 182 10.02 -8.02 0.60
N ALA A 183 10.03 -8.92 1.56
CA ALA A 183 10.54 -8.62 2.89
C ALA A 183 12.04 -8.29 2.86
N VAL A 184 12.45 -7.37 3.72
CA VAL A 184 13.85 -7.08 4.00
C VAL A 184 14.28 -7.95 5.18
N ASP A 185 15.39 -8.67 5.02
CA ASP A 185 16.01 -9.50 6.07
C ASP A 185 16.64 -8.67 7.19
#